data_AF-A0A375HWW6-F1
#
_entry.id   AF-A0A375HWW6-F1
#
_cell.length_a   1.000
_cell.length_b   1.000
_cell.length_c   1.000
_cell.angle_alpha   90.00
_cell.angle_beta   90.00
_cell.angle_gamma   90.00
#
_symmetry.space_group_name_H-M   'P 1'
#
loop_
_entity.id
_entity.type
_entity.pdbx_description
1 polymer ?
#
loop_
_entity_poly.entity_id
_entity_poly.type
_entity_poly.pdbx_seq_one_letter_code
_entity_poly.pdbx_strand_id
1 'polypeptide(L)'
;MRLDSTKLNAMIEEGERLINPDEIHAPGSGDELVYPPALTLHGGTEAMLTFALDGMGVLRHVDAVPNGKQCGCVCPACNEPLIARHGAVRAHSFAHDSGAECRWAHETVLHHLAKVLIAQRGEFAVPGVDVVVERQGPVIPIRARGSLPGRTIYPQSVALEHLLFDVRPDVVITYGDRLLLVEIAVTHKVGQSKLARLQELGHAAVEIDLSRQRPSTVGELAAVLFRNDPRKKWLVNRKQDELRARLEAQCEADYQKHLEETRAFEARVAAWRSKEDCVANSFKEQTAEPLRVAEPSLAARTSLPGVRYAVSGGALVLYNGADNCLRIAIEGQPEALRDAVEQLSFGSDAVGYAMTKSAWARLMSEQGHRFGTITNDYEPPSEGTA
;
A
#
# COMPACT_ATOMS: atom_id res chain seq x y z
N MET A 1 15.78 3.34 30.71
CA MET A 1 15.99 4.59 31.46
C MET A 1 15.30 5.69 30.65
N ARG A 2 14.11 6.15 31.06
CA ARG A 2 13.38 7.19 30.32
C ARG A 2 14.10 8.52 30.55
N LEU A 3 14.63 9.11 29.49
CA LEU A 3 15.15 10.47 29.54
C LEU A 3 13.97 11.44 29.80
N ASP A 4 14.19 12.34 30.74
CA ASP A 4 13.26 13.39 31.16
C ASP A 4 12.91 14.27 29.95
N SER A 5 11.60 14.42 29.68
CA SER A 5 11.07 15.23 28.56
C SER A 5 11.59 16.66 28.57
N THR A 6 11.97 17.17 29.74
CA THR A 6 12.51 18.51 29.92
C THR A 6 13.94 18.62 29.41
N LYS A 7 14.75 17.56 29.54
CA LYS A 7 16.11 17.49 28.97
C LYS A 7 16.06 17.31 27.46
N LEU A 8 15.09 16.56 26.93
CA LEU A 8 14.91 16.40 25.49
C LEU A 8 14.56 17.75 24.83
N ASN A 9 13.65 18.53 25.42
CA ASN A 9 13.28 19.84 24.91
C ASN A 9 14.44 20.86 24.98
N ALA A 10 15.22 20.86 26.07
CA ALA A 10 16.40 21.73 26.18
C ALA A 10 17.50 21.39 25.15
N MET A 11 17.67 20.11 24.82
CA MET A 11 18.60 19.66 23.78
C MET A 11 18.11 19.98 22.36
N ILE A 12 16.78 20.03 22.15
CA ILE A 12 16.18 20.51 20.91
C ILE A 12 16.44 22.02 20.74
N GLU A 13 16.24 22.82 21.79
CA GLU A 13 16.52 24.27 21.77
C GLU A 13 18.02 24.59 21.58
N GLU A 14 18.94 23.77 22.11
CA GLU A 14 20.37 23.90 21.83
C GLU A 14 20.76 23.43 20.42
N GLY A 15 20.08 22.42 19.87
CA GLY A 15 20.25 21.97 18.49
C GLY A 15 19.80 23.01 17.46
N GLU A 16 18.72 23.76 17.76
CA GLU A 16 18.24 24.87 16.92
C GLU A 16 19.20 26.07 16.89
N ARG A 17 20.06 26.25 17.91
CA ARG A 17 21.08 27.32 17.94
C ARG A 17 22.34 27.01 17.14
N LEU A 18 22.50 25.80 16.63
CA LEU A 18 23.65 25.40 15.79
C LEU A 18 23.36 25.54 14.28
N ILE A 19 22.21 26.09 13.92
CA ILE A 19 21.92 26.48 12.54
C ILE A 19 22.75 27.74 12.23
N ASN A 20 23.91 27.54 11.59
CA ASN A 20 24.69 28.65 11.07
C ASN A 20 23.87 29.32 9.93
N PRO A 21 23.42 30.57 10.08
CA PRO A 21 22.55 31.21 9.08
C PRO A 21 23.21 31.41 7.72
N ASP A 22 24.54 31.29 7.64
CA ASP A 22 25.33 31.51 6.42
C ASP A 22 25.39 30.28 5.47
N GLU A 23 24.86 29.12 5.86
CA GLU A 23 24.69 27.94 4.97
C GLU A 23 23.25 27.76 4.46
N ILE A 24 22.41 28.79 4.64
CA ILE A 24 21.02 28.81 4.16
C ILE A 24 21.01 29.29 2.71
N HIS A 25 20.99 28.37 1.75
CA HIS A 25 20.66 28.72 0.38
C HIS A 25 19.15 29.03 0.29
N ALA A 26 18.82 30.29 0.03
CA ALA A 26 17.45 30.70 -0.26
C ALA A 26 16.95 29.94 -1.50
N PRO A 27 15.73 29.35 -1.48
CA PRO A 27 15.17 28.70 -2.66
C PRO A 27 14.95 29.75 -3.76
N GLY A 28 15.51 29.50 -4.94
CA GLY A 28 15.29 30.34 -6.11
C GLY A 28 13.82 30.28 -6.52
N SER A 29 13.18 31.43 -6.69
CA SER A 29 11.78 31.56 -7.11
C SER A 29 11.60 31.33 -8.61
N GLY A 30 12.02 30.17 -9.12
CA GLY A 30 11.95 29.83 -10.55
C GLY A 30 11.23 28.52 -10.77
N ASP A 31 10.16 28.54 -11.57
CA ASP A 31 9.46 27.35 -12.05
C ASP A 31 10.30 26.52 -13.05
N GLU A 32 11.51 27.00 -13.36
CA GLU A 32 12.44 26.43 -14.34
C GLU A 32 13.52 25.60 -13.63
N LEU A 33 13.72 24.36 -14.10
CA LEU A 33 14.83 23.54 -13.62
C LEU A 33 16.16 24.21 -14.01
N VAL A 34 17.13 24.18 -13.12
CA VAL A 34 18.48 24.74 -13.38
C VAL A 34 19.17 24.09 -14.59
N TYR A 35 18.72 22.89 -14.97
CA TYR A 35 19.16 22.22 -16.19
C TYR A 35 17.97 21.85 -17.08
N PRO A 36 18.14 21.88 -18.42
CA PRO A 36 17.09 21.46 -19.35
C PRO A 36 16.61 20.03 -19.08
N PRO A 37 15.29 19.73 -19.16
CA PRO A 37 14.77 18.38 -18.91
C PRO A 37 15.35 17.30 -19.82
N ALA A 38 15.72 17.65 -21.06
CA ALA A 38 16.25 16.72 -22.06
C ALA A 38 17.73 16.36 -21.84
N LEU A 39 18.41 17.02 -20.90
CA LEU A 39 19.82 16.80 -20.63
C LEU A 39 20.06 15.39 -20.08
N THR A 40 20.99 14.65 -20.66
CA THR A 40 21.26 13.26 -20.29
C THR A 40 22.18 13.17 -19.07
N LEU A 41 21.90 12.22 -18.19
CA LEU A 41 22.71 11.95 -16.99
C LEU A 41 23.87 10.99 -17.29
N HIS A 42 23.73 10.24 -18.38
CA HIS A 42 24.76 9.38 -18.97
C HIS A 42 24.67 9.43 -20.50
N GLY A 43 25.82 9.48 -21.17
CA GLY A 43 25.89 9.51 -22.63
C GLY A 43 25.92 8.11 -23.25
N GLY A 44 24.77 7.54 -23.58
CA GLY A 44 24.65 6.29 -24.34
C GLY A 44 24.98 5.01 -23.55
N THR A 45 26.10 4.96 -22.82
CA THR A 45 26.44 3.89 -21.86
C THR A 45 26.61 4.47 -20.45
N GLU A 46 26.31 3.70 -19.40
CA GLU A 46 26.41 4.14 -17.99
C GLU A 46 27.82 4.61 -17.56
N ALA A 47 28.84 4.38 -18.39
CA ALA A 47 30.22 4.79 -18.15
C ALA A 47 30.54 6.24 -18.54
N MET A 48 29.67 6.90 -19.33
CA MET A 48 29.96 8.22 -19.87
C MET A 48 29.41 9.34 -18.98
N LEU A 49 30.30 10.11 -18.36
CA LEU A 49 29.98 11.22 -17.46
C LEU A 49 29.62 12.49 -18.22
N THR A 50 28.49 13.11 -17.89
CA THR A 50 28.06 14.39 -18.46
C THR A 50 28.12 15.56 -17.46
N PHE A 51 28.34 15.27 -16.18
CA PHE A 51 28.51 16.27 -15.12
C PHE A 51 29.82 16.07 -14.34
N ALA A 52 30.34 17.17 -13.81
CA ALA A 52 31.53 17.20 -12.97
C ALA A 52 31.47 18.39 -11.98
N LEU A 53 32.34 18.40 -10.97
CA LEU A 53 32.48 19.55 -10.08
C LEU A 53 33.50 20.52 -10.68
N ASP A 54 33.16 21.81 -10.72
CA ASP A 54 34.11 22.87 -11.09
C ASP A 54 35.05 23.22 -9.92
N GLY A 55 35.97 24.17 -10.13
CA GLY A 55 36.93 24.60 -9.12
C GLY A 55 36.31 25.23 -7.86
N MET A 56 35.01 25.57 -7.90
CA MET A 56 34.25 26.07 -6.75
C MET A 56 33.42 24.97 -6.07
N GLY A 57 33.52 23.72 -6.54
CA GLY A 57 32.72 22.60 -6.04
C GLY A 57 31.27 22.60 -6.55
N VAL A 58 30.96 23.38 -7.59
CA VAL A 58 29.62 23.43 -8.17
C VAL A 58 29.50 22.41 -9.29
N LEU A 59 28.38 21.66 -9.30
CA LEU A 59 28.11 20.69 -10.35
C LEU A 59 27.83 21.41 -11.68
N ARG A 60 28.59 21.08 -12.73
CA ARG A 60 28.45 21.64 -14.07
C ARG A 60 28.21 20.54 -15.08
N HIS A 61 27.30 20.80 -16.02
CA HIS A 61 27.19 19.97 -17.23
C HIS A 61 28.38 20.25 -18.16
N VAL A 62 28.78 19.25 -18.93
CA VAL A 62 29.90 19.34 -19.88
C VAL A 62 29.73 20.49 -20.88
N ASP A 63 28.51 20.81 -21.28
CA ASP A 63 28.22 21.91 -22.21
C ASP A 63 28.41 23.30 -21.59
N ALA A 64 28.44 23.39 -20.27
CA ALA A 64 28.57 24.64 -19.53
C ALA A 64 30.03 24.99 -19.17
N VAL A 65 31.00 24.19 -19.62
CA VAL A 65 32.43 24.37 -19.30
C VAL A 65 33.29 24.41 -20.57
N PRO A 66 34.47 25.05 -20.54
CA PRO A 66 35.40 25.04 -21.67
C PRO A 66 35.85 23.62 -22.07
N ASN A 67 36.08 23.39 -23.37
CA ASN A 67 36.60 22.12 -23.87
C ASN A 67 38.02 21.84 -23.35
N GLY A 68 38.35 20.56 -23.16
CA GLY A 68 39.67 20.09 -22.73
C GLY A 68 39.93 20.28 -21.22
N LYS A 69 41.22 20.35 -20.87
CA LYS A 69 41.67 20.52 -19.46
C LYS A 69 41.34 21.90 -18.88
N GLN A 70 41.01 22.86 -19.74
CA GLN A 70 40.64 24.21 -19.33
C GLN A 70 39.31 24.26 -18.57
N CYS A 71 38.51 23.18 -18.59
CA CYS A 71 37.33 23.08 -17.74
C CYS A 71 37.65 23.19 -16.25
N GLY A 72 38.86 22.75 -15.82
CA GLY A 72 39.25 22.75 -14.42
C GLY A 72 38.37 21.85 -13.54
N CYS A 73 37.61 20.93 -14.14
CA CYS A 73 36.67 20.09 -13.43
C CYS A 73 37.33 18.85 -12.81
N VAL A 74 36.72 18.34 -11.76
CA VAL A 74 37.11 17.10 -11.07
C VAL A 74 35.96 16.12 -10.97
N CYS A 75 36.28 14.83 -10.92
CA CYS A 75 35.30 13.76 -10.71
C CYS A 75 34.78 13.79 -9.27
N PRO A 76 33.45 13.83 -9.03
CA PRO A 76 32.92 13.90 -7.67
C PRO A 76 33.19 12.61 -6.86
N ALA A 77 33.49 11.49 -7.51
CA ALA A 77 33.72 10.21 -6.83
C ALA A 77 35.19 9.98 -6.42
N CYS A 78 36.14 10.21 -7.33
CA CYS A 78 37.57 9.96 -7.07
C CYS A 78 38.41 11.24 -6.92
N ASN A 79 37.81 12.42 -7.12
CA ASN A 79 38.45 13.73 -7.07
C ASN A 79 39.59 13.94 -8.08
N GLU A 80 39.70 13.07 -9.09
CA GLU A 80 40.70 13.18 -10.14
C GLU A 80 40.30 14.27 -11.16
N PRO A 81 41.27 15.02 -11.72
CA PRO A 81 41.03 15.94 -12.83
C PRO A 81 40.36 15.28 -14.04
N LEU A 82 39.41 16.00 -14.62
CA LEU A 82 38.68 15.59 -15.80
C LEU A 82 39.06 16.45 -17.02
N ILE A 83 38.89 15.87 -18.20
CA ILE A 83 38.98 16.52 -19.50
C ILE A 83 37.56 16.61 -20.07
N ALA A 84 37.06 17.82 -20.30
CA ALA A 84 35.82 18.01 -21.07
C ALA A 84 36.08 17.65 -22.54
N ARG A 85 35.20 16.85 -23.13
CA ARG A 85 35.28 16.39 -24.52
C ARG A 85 34.05 16.87 -25.27
N HIS A 86 34.18 17.94 -26.03
CA HIS A 86 33.16 18.43 -26.95
C HIS A 86 33.39 17.85 -28.35
N GLY A 87 32.74 16.73 -28.64
CA GLY A 87 32.83 16.07 -29.93
C GLY A 87 31.83 16.63 -30.94
N ALA A 88 32.27 16.87 -32.18
CA ALA A 88 31.36 17.24 -33.27
C ALA A 88 30.45 16.07 -33.73
N VAL A 89 30.86 14.83 -33.45
CA VAL A 89 30.15 13.58 -33.83
C VAL A 89 29.79 12.74 -32.61
N ARG A 90 30.70 12.65 -31.62
CA ARG A 90 30.45 11.94 -30.36
C ARG A 90 29.80 12.85 -29.35
N ALA A 91 28.88 12.31 -28.56
CA ALA A 91 28.22 13.04 -27.48
C ALA A 91 29.25 13.63 -26.50
N HIS A 92 28.93 14.81 -25.97
CA HIS A 92 29.80 15.53 -25.06
C HIS A 92 29.93 14.79 -23.73
N SER A 93 31.15 14.68 -23.21
CA SER A 93 31.43 13.94 -21.97
C SER A 93 32.66 14.46 -21.23
N PHE A 94 32.78 14.06 -19.98
CA PHE A 94 34.01 14.12 -19.22
C PHE A 94 34.76 12.79 -19.26
N ALA A 95 36.08 12.87 -19.22
CA ALA A 95 36.94 11.72 -19.03
C ALA A 95 38.07 12.02 -18.06
N HIS A 96 38.50 11.02 -17.28
CA HIS A 96 39.64 11.13 -16.39
C HIS A 96 40.92 11.41 -17.19
N ASP A 97 41.73 12.34 -16.69
CA ASP A 97 42.99 12.74 -17.33
C ASP A 97 43.98 11.56 -17.39
N SER A 98 43.99 10.70 -16.37
CA SER A 98 44.80 9.46 -16.39
C SER A 98 44.33 8.41 -17.42
N GLY A 99 43.11 8.56 -17.95
CA GLY A 99 42.45 7.52 -18.74
C GLY A 99 41.82 6.39 -17.91
N ALA A 100 41.84 6.48 -16.57
CA ALA A 100 41.18 5.51 -15.70
C ALA A 100 39.65 5.55 -15.81
N GLU A 101 39.03 4.39 -15.61
CA GLU A 101 37.57 4.28 -15.47
C GLU A 101 37.19 4.35 -13.99
N CYS A 102 36.29 5.28 -13.65
CA CYS A 102 35.75 5.40 -12.29
C CYS A 102 34.33 4.82 -12.24
N ARG A 103 34.22 3.58 -11.73
CA ARG A 103 32.94 2.86 -11.63
C ARG A 103 31.89 3.57 -10.77
N TRP A 104 32.31 4.43 -9.84
CA TRP A 104 31.44 5.11 -8.87
C TRP A 104 30.99 6.51 -9.33
N ALA A 105 31.53 7.00 -10.45
CA ALA A 105 31.35 8.39 -10.84
C ALA A 105 29.90 8.70 -11.21
N HIS A 106 29.23 7.84 -11.99
CA HIS A 106 27.84 8.04 -12.38
C HIS A 106 26.91 8.06 -11.16
N GLU A 107 27.12 7.16 -10.21
CA GLU A 107 26.29 7.06 -9.01
C GLU A 107 26.44 8.30 -8.12
N THR A 108 27.67 8.80 -7.98
CA THR A 108 27.97 10.00 -7.21
C THR A 108 27.39 11.24 -7.89
N VAL A 109 27.49 11.34 -9.22
CA VAL A 109 26.85 12.42 -10.00
C VAL A 109 25.34 12.42 -9.81
N LEU A 110 24.68 11.26 -9.91
CA LEU A 110 23.23 11.13 -9.76
C LEU A 110 22.79 11.56 -8.35
N HIS A 111 23.54 11.17 -7.32
CA HIS A 111 23.29 11.55 -5.93
C HIS A 111 23.41 13.07 -5.72
N HIS A 112 24.50 13.67 -6.19
CA HIS A 112 24.71 15.11 -6.11
C HIS A 112 23.66 15.91 -6.89
N LEU A 113 23.35 15.49 -8.11
CA LEU A 113 22.37 16.18 -8.93
C LEU A 113 20.98 16.15 -8.28
N ALA A 114 20.57 15.03 -7.71
CA ALA A 114 19.31 14.92 -6.99
C ALA A 114 19.24 15.90 -5.80
N LYS A 115 20.31 15.99 -5.00
CA LYS A 115 20.44 16.97 -3.90
C LYS A 115 20.26 18.41 -4.39
N VAL A 116 21.02 18.78 -5.42
CA VAL A 116 21.02 20.13 -5.99
C VAL A 116 19.63 20.50 -6.53
N LEU A 117 18.97 19.59 -7.25
CA LEU A 117 17.63 19.82 -7.77
C LEU A 117 16.62 20.05 -6.64
N ILE A 118 16.65 19.25 -5.57
CA ILE A 118 15.75 19.43 -4.42
C ILE A 118 15.98 20.79 -3.75
N ALA A 119 17.24 21.17 -3.54
CA ALA A 119 17.59 22.44 -2.91
C ALA A 119 17.13 23.67 -3.73
N GLN A 120 17.12 23.57 -5.06
CA GLN A 120 16.84 24.69 -5.95
C GLN A 120 15.36 24.86 -6.32
N ARG A 121 14.59 23.77 -6.41
CA ARG A 121 13.22 23.79 -6.97
C ARG A 121 12.21 24.58 -6.11
N GLY A 122 12.41 24.67 -4.80
CA GLY A 122 11.47 25.32 -3.88
C GLY A 122 10.16 24.54 -3.66
N GLU A 123 10.06 23.32 -4.18
CA GLU A 123 8.95 22.39 -3.92
C GLU A 123 9.49 20.96 -3.77
N PHE A 124 8.75 20.10 -3.07
CA PHE A 124 9.08 18.68 -2.96
C PHE A 124 7.80 17.85 -2.86
N ALA A 125 7.72 16.75 -3.61
CA ALA A 125 6.57 15.86 -3.52
C ALA A 125 6.82 14.73 -2.51
N VAL A 126 6.06 14.71 -1.42
CA VAL A 126 6.11 13.61 -0.46
C VAL A 126 5.20 12.45 -0.91
N PRO A 127 5.62 11.19 -0.72
CA PRO A 127 4.84 10.04 -1.19
C PRO A 127 3.54 9.86 -0.40
N GLY A 128 2.52 9.32 -1.07
CA GLY A 128 1.35 8.78 -0.38
C GLY A 128 1.66 7.45 0.30
N VAL A 129 0.79 7.02 1.20
CA VAL A 129 0.85 5.67 1.77
C VAL A 129 -0.53 5.09 1.99
N ASP A 130 -0.73 3.87 1.51
CA ASP A 130 -1.88 3.04 1.82
C ASP A 130 -1.54 2.10 2.97
N VAL A 131 -2.40 2.08 3.98
CA VAL A 131 -2.27 1.21 5.15
C VAL A 131 -3.42 0.22 5.14
N VAL A 132 -3.06 -1.06 5.17
CA VAL A 132 -4.00 -2.17 5.33
C VAL A 132 -3.63 -2.90 6.61
N VAL A 133 -4.64 -3.12 7.45
CA VAL A 133 -4.56 -3.97 8.64
C VAL A 133 -5.49 -5.14 8.40
N GLU A 134 -4.97 -6.35 8.60
CA GLU A 134 -5.72 -7.58 8.46
C GLU A 134 -5.56 -8.43 9.72
N ARG A 135 -6.66 -9.05 10.14
CA ARG A 135 -6.67 -10.05 11.20
C ARG A 135 -7.49 -11.25 10.76
N GLN A 136 -7.06 -12.44 11.16
CA GLN A 136 -7.85 -13.65 10.98
C GLN A 136 -9.10 -13.59 11.87
N GLY A 137 -10.28 -13.51 11.25
CA GLY A 137 -11.57 -13.56 11.95
C GLY A 137 -12.10 -14.99 12.10
N PRO A 138 -13.21 -15.16 12.85
CA PRO A 138 -13.82 -16.47 13.11
C PRO A 138 -14.34 -17.19 11.85
N VAL A 139 -14.79 -16.43 10.85
CA VAL A 139 -15.37 -16.97 9.59
C VAL A 139 -14.57 -16.49 8.37
N ILE A 140 -14.29 -15.18 8.30
CA ILE A 140 -13.52 -14.55 7.23
C ILE A 140 -12.47 -13.59 7.80
N PRO A 141 -11.38 -13.29 7.07
CA PRO A 141 -10.44 -12.24 7.45
C PRO A 141 -11.13 -10.88 7.58
N ILE A 142 -10.78 -10.14 8.62
CA ILE A 142 -11.27 -8.79 8.89
C ILE A 142 -10.21 -7.81 8.42
N ARG A 143 -10.62 -6.82 7.62
CA ARG A 143 -9.72 -5.88 6.96
C ARG A 143 -10.16 -4.46 7.21
N ALA A 144 -9.25 -3.64 7.70
CA ALA A 144 -9.40 -2.19 7.76
C ALA A 144 -8.39 -1.55 6.78
N ARG A 145 -8.83 -0.54 6.03
CA ARG A 145 -8.01 0.16 5.03
C ARG A 145 -8.13 1.66 5.21
N GLY A 146 -7.02 2.36 5.02
CA GLY A 146 -6.98 3.81 4.99
C GLY A 146 -5.76 4.29 4.20
N SER A 147 -5.79 5.55 3.79
CA SER A 147 -4.71 6.13 2.99
C SER A 147 -4.36 7.54 3.47
N LEU A 148 -3.09 7.89 3.30
CA LEU A 148 -2.58 9.25 3.37
C LEU A 148 -2.16 9.63 1.95
N PRO A 149 -2.81 10.63 1.31
CA PRO A 149 -2.45 11.01 -0.05
C PRO A 149 -1.06 11.65 -0.09
N GLY A 150 -0.33 11.39 -1.17
CA GLY A 150 0.87 12.14 -1.50
C GLY A 150 0.52 13.59 -1.79
N ARG A 151 1.48 14.50 -1.57
CA ARG A 151 1.27 15.94 -1.80
C ARG A 151 2.56 16.65 -2.09
N THR A 152 2.46 17.77 -2.80
CA THR A 152 3.55 18.73 -2.92
C THR A 152 3.60 19.59 -1.67
N ILE A 153 4.80 19.78 -1.13
CA ILE A 153 5.11 20.74 -0.07
C ILE A 153 6.01 21.82 -0.64
N TYR A 154 5.96 23.00 -0.02
CA TYR A 154 6.78 24.17 -0.36
C TYR A 154 7.68 24.47 0.85
N PRO A 155 8.96 24.06 0.81
CA PRO A 155 9.90 24.28 1.92
C PRO A 155 10.12 25.76 2.24
N GLN A 156 10.33 26.09 3.53
CA GLN A 156 10.92 27.39 3.89
C GLN A 156 12.43 27.43 3.61
N SER A 157 13.11 26.32 3.89
CA SER A 157 14.54 26.18 3.64
C SER A 157 14.90 24.72 3.34
N VAL A 158 16.01 24.54 2.63
CA VAL A 158 16.58 23.23 2.31
C VAL A 158 18.08 23.29 2.61
N ALA A 159 18.57 22.40 3.46
CA ALA A 159 19.98 22.24 3.77
C ALA A 159 20.49 20.88 3.25
N LEU A 160 21.68 20.87 2.66
CA LEU A 160 22.31 19.65 2.15
C LEU A 160 23.36 19.14 3.14
N GLU A 161 23.40 17.82 3.34
CA GLU A 161 24.44 17.14 4.15
C GLU A 161 24.65 17.72 5.56
N HIS A 162 23.61 18.31 6.13
CA HIS A 162 23.66 18.97 7.43
C HIS A 162 23.71 17.92 8.56
N LEU A 163 24.65 18.10 9.49
CA LEU A 163 24.79 17.20 10.63
C LEU A 163 23.68 17.50 11.64
N LEU A 164 22.72 16.59 11.74
CA LEU A 164 21.57 16.68 12.63
C LEU A 164 21.80 15.74 13.82
N PHE A 165 22.34 16.31 14.90
CA PHE A 165 22.94 15.59 16.02
C PHE A 165 24.11 14.69 15.58
N ASP A 166 23.86 13.39 15.40
CA ASP A 166 24.82 12.36 15.02
C ASP A 166 24.44 11.66 13.70
N VAL A 167 23.38 12.14 13.03
CA VAL A 167 22.99 11.65 11.70
C VAL A 167 23.23 12.76 10.69
N ARG A 168 23.74 12.39 9.53
CA ARG A 168 23.83 13.27 8.36
C ARG A 168 22.86 12.80 7.27
N PRO A 169 21.66 13.39 7.17
CA PRO A 169 20.76 13.18 6.05
C PRO A 169 21.34 13.81 4.78
N ASP A 170 20.94 13.29 3.62
CA ASP A 170 21.33 13.89 2.34
C ASP A 170 20.72 15.27 2.15
N VAL A 171 19.45 15.42 2.54
CA VAL A 171 18.73 16.69 2.52
C VAL A 171 17.89 16.84 3.78
N VAL A 172 17.91 18.04 4.35
CA VAL A 172 17.05 18.47 5.45
C VAL A 172 16.13 19.58 4.93
N ILE A 173 14.83 19.31 4.92
CA ILE A 173 13.80 20.23 4.46
C ILE A 173 13.08 20.79 5.69
N THR A 174 13.04 22.11 5.81
CA THR A 174 12.23 22.79 6.83
C THR A 174 10.84 23.08 6.26
N TYR A 175 9.80 22.59 6.95
CA TYR A 175 8.39 22.81 6.60
C TYR A 175 7.57 23.16 7.86
N GLY A 176 7.36 24.46 8.09
CA GLY A 176 6.70 25.00 9.28
C GLY A 176 7.60 24.85 10.50
N ASP A 177 7.06 24.24 11.55
CA ASP A 177 7.75 23.85 12.79
C ASP A 177 8.40 22.46 12.71
N ARG A 178 8.52 21.89 11.50
CA ARG A 178 8.93 20.49 11.31
C ARG A 178 10.07 20.37 10.33
N LEU A 179 10.86 19.31 10.54
CA LEU A 179 11.88 18.85 9.61
C LEU A 179 11.40 17.61 8.87
N LEU A 180 11.67 17.58 7.57
CA LEU A 180 11.58 16.42 6.71
C LEU A 180 13.00 16.05 6.25
N LEU A 181 13.42 14.85 6.58
CA LEU A 181 14.71 14.30 6.18
C LEU A 181 14.53 13.51 4.89
N VAL A 182 15.45 13.69 3.93
CA VAL A 182 15.44 12.94 2.68
C VAL A 182 16.77 12.21 2.52
N GLU A 183 16.69 10.94 2.18
CA GLU A 183 17.80 10.03 1.92
C GLU A 183 17.71 9.56 0.47
N ILE A 184 18.81 9.65 -0.28
CA ILE A 184 18.85 9.31 -1.70
C ILE A 184 19.72 8.06 -1.85
N ALA A 185 19.09 6.93 -2.18
CA ALA A 185 19.77 5.65 -2.33
C ALA A 185 20.12 5.41 -3.81
N VAL A 186 21.41 5.46 -4.15
CA VAL A 186 21.90 5.13 -5.51
C VAL A 186 22.57 3.76 -5.58
N THR A 187 23.23 3.34 -4.51
CA THR A 187 23.86 2.02 -4.36
C THR A 187 23.15 1.19 -3.30
N HIS A 188 23.03 1.77 -2.12
CA HIS A 188 22.50 1.12 -0.94
C HIS A 188 21.38 1.94 -0.33
N LYS A 189 20.34 1.24 0.10
CA LYS A 189 19.26 1.78 0.91
C LYS A 189 19.76 2.11 2.31
N VAL A 190 19.00 2.93 3.02
CA VAL A 190 19.25 3.27 4.41
C VAL A 190 19.32 1.98 5.24
N GLY A 191 20.50 1.74 5.83
CA GLY A 191 20.74 0.58 6.69
C GLY A 191 19.99 0.66 8.01
N GLN A 192 19.85 -0.49 8.68
CA GLN A 192 19.07 -0.61 9.92
C GLN A 192 19.54 0.34 11.03
N SER A 193 20.85 0.51 11.22
CA SER A 193 21.39 1.41 12.25
C SER A 193 21.01 2.88 12.03
N LYS A 194 21.08 3.35 10.78
CA LYS A 194 20.67 4.72 10.42
C LYS A 194 19.15 4.87 10.54
N LEU A 195 18.38 3.87 10.11
CA LEU A 195 16.92 3.87 10.26
C LEU A 195 16.48 3.95 11.72
N ALA A 196 17.06 3.14 12.60
CA ALA A 196 16.79 3.18 14.04
C ALA A 196 17.05 4.58 14.60
N ARG A 197 18.15 5.22 14.18
CA ARG A 197 18.48 6.56 14.63
C ARG A 197 17.51 7.62 14.11
N LEU A 198 17.10 7.53 12.84
CA LEU A 198 16.06 8.40 12.29
C LEU A 198 14.73 8.25 13.04
N GLN A 199 14.37 7.03 13.45
CA GLN A 199 13.18 6.76 14.26
C GLN A 199 13.28 7.36 15.67
N GLU A 200 14.46 7.26 16.32
CA GLU A 200 14.70 7.87 17.62
C GLU A 200 14.59 9.40 17.61
N LEU A 201 15.08 10.05 16.54
CA LEU A 201 14.95 11.50 16.35
C LEU A 201 13.50 11.93 16.12
N GLY A 202 12.63 11.04 15.65
CA GLY A 202 11.20 11.28 15.48
C GLY A 202 10.83 12.25 14.33
N HIS A 203 11.81 12.73 13.56
CA HIS A 203 11.58 13.54 12.37
C HIS A 203 11.01 12.69 11.23
N ALA A 204 10.18 13.30 10.38
CA ALA A 204 9.67 12.61 9.20
C ALA A 204 10.84 12.34 8.25
N ALA A 205 10.91 11.15 7.67
CA ALA A 205 12.02 10.76 6.81
C ALA A 205 11.51 10.01 5.56
N VAL A 206 12.03 10.38 4.39
CA VAL A 206 11.72 9.77 3.10
C VAL A 206 13.01 9.22 2.47
N GLU A 207 12.96 8.00 1.97
CA GLU A 207 13.97 7.44 1.08
C GLU A 207 13.52 7.57 -0.37
N ILE A 208 14.43 7.99 -1.24
CA ILE A 208 14.28 7.97 -2.70
C ILE A 208 15.21 6.90 -3.26
N ASP A 209 14.63 5.81 -3.79
CA ASP A 209 15.39 4.69 -4.35
C ASP A 209 15.68 4.90 -5.84
N LEU A 210 16.92 5.28 -6.13
CA LEU A 210 17.47 5.42 -7.49
C LEU A 210 18.38 4.24 -7.88
N SER A 211 18.43 3.17 -7.08
CA SER A 211 19.43 2.11 -7.27
C SER A 211 19.17 1.20 -8.47
N ARG A 212 17.91 0.95 -8.81
CA ARG A 212 17.50 0.00 -9.87
C ARG A 212 16.98 0.66 -11.13
N GLN A 213 16.11 1.66 -10.99
CA GLN A 213 15.47 2.35 -12.12
C GLN A 213 16.04 3.77 -12.19
N ARG A 214 17.29 3.84 -12.65
CA ARG A 214 18.05 5.08 -12.75
C ARG A 214 17.45 5.98 -13.84
N PRO A 215 17.15 7.25 -13.52
CA PRO A 215 16.78 8.23 -14.53
C PRO A 215 17.91 8.40 -15.55
N SER A 216 17.55 8.50 -16.83
CA SER A 216 18.49 8.78 -17.92
C SER A 216 18.61 10.26 -18.24
N THR A 217 17.63 11.06 -17.82
CA THR A 217 17.61 12.51 -18.05
C THR A 217 17.31 13.31 -16.79
N VAL A 218 17.66 14.59 -16.80
CA VAL A 218 17.27 15.53 -15.74
C VAL A 218 15.76 15.58 -15.56
N GLY A 219 14.99 15.57 -16.65
CA GLY A 219 13.52 15.60 -16.61
C GLY A 219 12.92 14.38 -15.94
N GLU A 220 13.47 13.19 -16.23
CA GLU A 220 13.08 11.96 -15.54
C GLU A 220 13.43 11.99 -14.05
N LEU A 221 14.62 12.48 -13.70
CA LEU A 221 15.03 12.64 -12.30
C LEU A 221 14.08 13.62 -11.58
N ALA A 222 13.83 14.78 -12.17
CA ALA A 222 12.89 15.77 -11.65
C ALA A 222 11.48 15.20 -11.47
N ALA A 223 11.01 14.34 -12.39
CA ALA A 223 9.74 13.66 -12.23
C ALA A 223 9.71 12.76 -10.98
N VAL A 224 10.80 12.04 -10.67
CA VAL A 224 10.91 11.25 -9.42
C VAL A 224 10.80 12.15 -8.20
N LEU A 225 11.55 13.25 -8.20
CA LEU A 225 11.70 14.13 -7.05
C LEU A 225 10.41 14.91 -6.77
N PHE A 226 9.77 15.45 -7.81
CA PHE A 226 8.71 16.46 -7.68
C PHE A 226 7.30 15.98 -8.06
N ARG A 227 7.13 14.71 -8.45
CA ARG A 227 5.80 14.10 -8.67
C ARG A 227 5.57 12.91 -7.75
N ASN A 228 4.36 12.37 -7.70
CA ASN A 228 4.14 11.11 -7.01
C ASN A 228 4.86 9.98 -7.76
N ASP A 229 5.78 9.27 -7.10
CA ASP A 229 6.63 8.26 -7.73
C ASP A 229 6.84 7.07 -6.77
N PRO A 230 6.71 5.81 -7.24
CA PRO A 230 6.84 4.62 -6.41
C PRO A 230 8.25 4.40 -5.84
N ARG A 231 9.27 5.10 -6.35
CA ARG A 231 10.63 5.08 -5.80
C ARG A 231 10.75 5.83 -4.48
N LYS A 232 9.73 6.57 -4.06
CA LYS A 232 9.73 7.31 -2.79
C LYS A 232 8.97 6.55 -1.72
N LYS A 233 9.61 6.37 -0.56
CA LYS A 233 9.03 5.64 0.57
C LYS A 233 9.26 6.38 1.88
N TRP A 234 8.25 6.39 2.75
CA TRP A 234 8.42 6.82 4.13
C TRP A 234 9.29 5.82 4.91
N LEU A 235 10.36 6.32 5.49
CA LEU A 235 11.15 5.62 6.52
C LEU A 235 10.55 5.85 7.90
N VAL A 236 10.15 7.10 8.16
CA VAL A 236 9.52 7.53 9.41
C VAL A 236 8.37 8.47 9.06
N ASN A 237 7.16 8.13 9.51
CA ASN A 237 5.97 8.96 9.29
C ASN A 237 4.97 8.76 10.42
N ARG A 238 4.99 9.68 11.39
CA ARG A 238 4.09 9.64 12.54
C ARG A 238 2.60 9.56 12.16
N LYS A 239 2.19 10.23 11.07
CA LYS A 239 0.79 10.16 10.62
C LYS A 239 0.41 8.78 10.11
N GLN A 240 1.37 8.06 9.50
CA GLN A 240 1.18 6.69 9.07
C GLN A 240 1.01 5.76 10.28
N ASP A 241 1.80 5.98 11.34
CA ASP A 241 1.70 5.21 12.58
C ASP A 241 0.36 5.47 13.29
N GLU A 242 -0.07 6.73 13.37
CA GLU A 242 -1.38 7.13 13.90
C GLU A 242 -2.54 6.53 13.09
N LEU A 243 -2.44 6.51 11.75
CA LEU A 243 -3.42 5.87 10.89
C LEU A 243 -3.45 4.35 11.12
N ARG A 244 -2.29 3.70 11.20
CA ARG A 244 -2.17 2.27 11.46
C ARG A 244 -2.83 1.91 12.79
N ALA A 245 -2.52 2.62 13.87
CA ALA A 245 -3.10 2.40 15.19
C ALA A 245 -4.63 2.53 15.17
N ARG A 246 -5.17 3.51 14.44
CA ARG A 246 -6.63 3.67 14.26
C ARG A 246 -7.26 2.49 13.53
N LEU A 247 -6.63 2.02 12.45
CA LEU A 247 -7.11 0.88 11.66
C LEU A 247 -7.00 -0.44 12.45
N GLU A 248 -5.97 -0.59 13.29
CA GLU A 248 -5.83 -1.72 14.22
C GLU A 248 -6.97 -1.72 15.26
N ALA A 249 -7.27 -0.57 15.87
CA ALA A 249 -8.40 -0.46 16.80
C ALA A 249 -9.75 -0.76 16.13
N GLN A 250 -9.95 -0.30 14.89
CA GLN A 250 -11.13 -0.65 14.10
C GLN A 250 -11.22 -2.16 13.83
N CYS A 251 -10.12 -2.77 13.38
CA CYS A 251 -10.06 -4.19 13.10
C CYS A 251 -10.31 -5.05 14.35
N GLU A 252 -9.82 -4.60 15.51
CA GLU A 252 -10.11 -5.23 16.81
C GLU A 252 -11.60 -5.16 17.15
N ALA A 253 -12.21 -3.97 17.02
CA ALA A 253 -13.64 -3.80 17.31
C ALA A 253 -14.52 -4.66 16.39
N ASP A 254 -14.22 -4.69 15.09
CA ASP A 254 -14.91 -5.54 14.11
C ASP A 254 -14.72 -7.03 14.44
N TYR A 255 -13.53 -7.43 14.90
CA TYR A 255 -13.27 -8.80 15.34
C TYR A 255 -14.11 -9.20 16.55
N GLN A 256 -14.18 -8.36 17.58
CA GLN A 256 -14.98 -8.66 18.78
C GLN A 256 -16.46 -8.80 18.42
N LYS A 257 -16.98 -7.90 17.57
CA LYS A 257 -18.35 -7.98 17.07
C LYS A 257 -18.61 -9.30 16.33
N HIS A 258 -17.73 -9.68 15.40
CA HIS A 258 -17.89 -10.94 14.66
C HIS A 258 -17.80 -12.16 15.59
N LEU A 259 -16.93 -12.13 16.60
CA LEU A 259 -16.81 -13.20 17.57
C LEU A 259 -18.07 -13.36 18.42
N GLU A 260 -18.67 -12.25 18.87
CA GLU A 260 -19.94 -12.24 19.59
C GLU A 260 -21.08 -12.77 18.71
N GLU A 261 -21.16 -12.32 17.46
CA GLU A 261 -22.15 -12.81 16.48
C GLU A 261 -22.01 -14.31 16.23
N THR A 262 -20.79 -14.81 16.05
CA THR A 262 -20.51 -16.25 15.90
C THR A 262 -20.92 -17.04 17.14
N ARG A 263 -20.56 -16.58 18.34
CA ARG A 263 -20.95 -17.26 19.60
C ARG A 263 -22.45 -17.26 19.82
N ALA A 264 -23.12 -16.14 19.57
CA ALA A 264 -24.57 -16.03 19.68
C ALA A 264 -25.27 -16.95 18.68
N PHE A 265 -24.71 -17.07 17.47
CA PHE A 265 -25.19 -18.00 16.46
C PHE A 265 -25.02 -19.46 16.91
N GLU A 266 -23.83 -19.86 17.37
CA GLU A 266 -23.56 -21.21 17.87
C GLU A 266 -24.48 -21.59 19.04
N ALA A 267 -24.71 -20.67 19.98
CA ALA A 267 -25.63 -20.87 21.09
C ALA A 267 -27.08 -21.07 20.62
N ARG A 268 -27.55 -20.29 19.64
CA ARG A 268 -28.88 -20.46 19.04
C ARG A 268 -29.02 -21.82 18.35
N VAL A 269 -28.01 -22.25 17.60
CA VAL A 269 -27.99 -23.57 16.94
C VAL A 269 -28.03 -24.70 17.98
N ALA A 270 -27.23 -24.60 19.05
CA ALA A 270 -27.23 -25.59 20.13
C ALA A 270 -28.59 -25.68 20.84
N ALA A 271 -29.22 -24.53 21.14
CA ALA A 271 -30.53 -24.49 21.78
C ALA A 271 -31.65 -25.08 20.89
N TRP A 272 -31.58 -24.85 19.58
CA TRP A 272 -32.51 -25.46 18.63
C TRP A 272 -32.35 -27.00 18.60
N ARG A 273 -31.12 -27.51 18.46
CA ARG A 273 -30.84 -28.96 18.50
C ARG A 273 -31.37 -29.63 19.76
N SER A 274 -31.14 -29.01 20.92
CA SER A 274 -31.66 -29.55 22.19
C SER A 274 -33.19 -29.58 22.26
N LYS A 275 -33.90 -28.63 21.64
CA LYS A 275 -35.37 -28.65 21.58
C LYS A 275 -35.88 -29.75 20.65
N GLU A 276 -35.23 -29.98 19.52
CA GLU A 276 -35.56 -31.11 18.65
C GLU A 276 -35.35 -32.44 19.36
N ASP A 277 -34.26 -32.61 20.10
CA ASP A 277 -34.02 -33.81 20.91
C ASP A 277 -35.10 -34.00 22.00
N CYS A 278 -35.57 -32.92 22.63
CA CYS A 278 -36.69 -32.97 23.58
C CYS A 278 -38.02 -33.33 22.91
N VAL A 279 -38.32 -32.80 21.72
CA VAL A 279 -39.55 -33.12 20.96
C VAL A 279 -39.50 -34.57 20.46
N ALA A 280 -38.35 -35.02 19.96
CA ALA A 280 -38.12 -36.39 19.53
C ALA A 280 -38.22 -37.40 20.69
N ASN A 281 -37.79 -37.02 21.91
CA ASN A 281 -37.96 -37.84 23.11
C ASN A 281 -39.40 -37.79 23.67
N SER A 282 -40.10 -36.66 23.56
CA SER A 282 -41.52 -36.55 23.93
C SER A 282 -42.45 -37.34 23.02
N PHE A 283 -42.08 -37.57 21.76
CA PHE A 283 -42.87 -38.37 20.80
C PHE A 283 -42.71 -39.89 20.97
N LYS A 284 -41.79 -40.35 21.83
CA LYS A 284 -41.62 -41.79 22.12
C LYS A 284 -42.53 -42.32 23.23
N GLU A 285 -43.31 -41.47 23.90
CA GLU A 285 -44.18 -41.88 25.03
C GLU A 285 -45.69 -41.82 24.79
N GLN A 286 -46.18 -41.45 23.60
CA GLN A 286 -47.61 -41.56 23.27
C GLN A 286 -47.84 -42.28 21.94
N THR A 287 -48.26 -43.54 22.05
CA THR A 287 -48.83 -44.32 20.96
C THR A 287 -50.29 -43.90 20.69
N ALA A 288 -50.64 -43.91 19.40
CA ALA A 288 -51.98 -44.00 18.81
C ALA A 288 -52.90 -42.75 18.84
N GLU A 289 -52.82 -41.92 17.80
CA GLU A 289 -53.87 -41.69 16.77
C GLU A 289 -53.46 -40.51 15.85
N PRO A 290 -53.71 -40.56 14.54
CA PRO A 290 -53.26 -39.53 13.62
C PRO A 290 -54.17 -38.30 13.71
N LEU A 291 -53.73 -37.26 14.43
CA LEU A 291 -54.35 -35.94 14.35
C LEU A 291 -54.00 -35.30 13.00
N ARG A 292 -55.01 -35.16 12.12
CA ARG A 292 -54.95 -34.23 10.99
C ARG A 292 -54.86 -32.81 11.55
N VAL A 293 -53.69 -32.19 11.42
CA VAL A 293 -53.52 -30.77 11.70
C VAL A 293 -53.63 -30.02 10.38
N ALA A 294 -54.52 -29.04 10.35
CA ALA A 294 -54.77 -28.17 9.20
C ALA A 294 -53.50 -27.38 8.83
N GLU A 295 -53.23 -27.31 7.53
CA GLU A 295 -52.15 -26.51 6.96
C GLU A 295 -52.34 -25.02 7.29
N PRO A 296 -51.30 -24.32 7.81
CA PRO A 296 -51.28 -22.87 7.74
C PRO A 296 -51.01 -22.47 6.28
N SER A 297 -52.00 -21.83 5.66
CA SER A 297 -51.81 -21.16 4.38
C SER A 297 -50.76 -20.05 4.52
N LEU A 298 -49.55 -20.27 4.01
CA LEU A 298 -48.58 -19.21 3.74
C LEU A 298 -48.26 -19.19 2.24
N ALA A 299 -49.30 -18.99 1.45
CA ALA A 299 -49.18 -18.56 0.06
C ALA A 299 -48.64 -17.13 0.05
N ALA A 300 -47.32 -16.96 0.15
CA ALA A 300 -46.66 -15.68 -0.06
C ALA A 300 -45.24 -15.85 -0.64
N ARG A 301 -45.21 -15.81 -1.98
CA ARG A 301 -44.16 -15.21 -2.85
C ARG A 301 -42.98 -16.09 -3.29
N THR A 302 -43.21 -16.83 -4.37
CA THR A 302 -42.21 -17.19 -5.41
C THR A 302 -42.07 -16.10 -6.49
N SER A 303 -42.26 -14.82 -6.14
CA SER A 303 -42.32 -13.70 -7.11
C SER A 303 -41.08 -12.78 -7.08
N LEU A 304 -39.96 -13.23 -6.54
CA LEU A 304 -38.71 -12.46 -6.51
C LEU A 304 -37.62 -13.23 -7.28
N PRO A 305 -36.85 -12.54 -8.15
CA PRO A 305 -35.75 -13.16 -8.87
C PRO A 305 -34.75 -13.81 -7.91
N GLY A 306 -34.41 -15.07 -8.17
CA GLY A 306 -33.42 -15.83 -7.40
C GLY A 306 -32.04 -15.84 -8.06
N VAL A 307 -31.04 -16.39 -7.38
CA VAL A 307 -29.72 -16.67 -7.96
C VAL A 307 -29.60 -18.17 -8.20
N ARG A 308 -29.47 -18.59 -9.47
CA ARG A 308 -29.39 -19.99 -9.86
C ARG A 308 -27.94 -20.43 -10.07
N TYR A 309 -27.56 -21.52 -9.41
CA TYR A 309 -26.26 -22.14 -9.54
C TYR A 309 -26.39 -23.50 -10.24
N ALA A 310 -25.77 -23.63 -11.41
CA ALA A 310 -25.73 -24.91 -12.11
C ALA A 310 -24.81 -25.91 -11.39
N VAL A 311 -25.23 -27.16 -11.26
CA VAL A 311 -24.45 -28.25 -10.67
C VAL A 311 -24.64 -29.53 -11.49
N SER A 312 -23.78 -30.54 -11.32
CA SER A 312 -23.96 -31.80 -12.04
C SER A 312 -25.28 -32.48 -11.62
N GLY A 313 -26.15 -32.79 -12.59
CA GLY A 313 -27.46 -33.40 -12.35
C GLY A 313 -28.60 -32.43 -11.99
N GLY A 314 -28.37 -31.11 -11.94
CA GLY A 314 -29.42 -30.17 -11.57
C GLY A 314 -28.97 -28.73 -11.34
N ALA A 315 -29.70 -28.02 -10.47
CA ALA A 315 -29.33 -26.68 -10.01
C ALA A 315 -29.79 -26.44 -8.57
N LEU A 316 -29.11 -25.51 -7.89
CA LEU A 316 -29.57 -24.93 -6.62
C LEU A 316 -29.98 -23.48 -6.89
N VAL A 317 -31.21 -23.12 -6.50
CA VAL A 317 -31.75 -21.77 -6.70
C VAL A 317 -31.93 -21.09 -5.35
N LEU A 318 -31.27 -19.95 -5.19
CA LEU A 318 -31.26 -19.19 -3.95
C LEU A 318 -32.23 -18.03 -4.01
N TYR A 319 -33.11 -17.97 -3.01
CA TYR A 319 -33.99 -16.85 -2.77
C TYR A 319 -33.64 -16.21 -1.43
N ASN A 320 -33.67 -14.88 -1.39
CA ASN A 320 -33.44 -14.15 -0.15
C ASN A 320 -34.68 -14.28 0.75
N GLY A 321 -34.49 -14.84 1.94
CA GLY A 321 -35.54 -14.96 2.96
C GLY A 321 -35.53 -13.80 3.95
N ALA A 322 -36.51 -13.79 4.85
CA ALA A 322 -36.49 -12.92 6.02
C ALA A 322 -35.37 -13.33 7.00
N ASP A 323 -34.98 -12.41 7.89
CA ASP A 323 -34.09 -12.68 9.03
C ASP A 323 -32.73 -13.32 8.69
N ASN A 324 -32.12 -12.87 7.58
CA ASN A 324 -30.80 -13.30 7.12
C ASN A 324 -30.71 -14.80 6.75
N CYS A 325 -31.85 -15.41 6.47
CA CYS A 325 -31.96 -16.77 5.95
C CYS A 325 -32.04 -16.77 4.43
N LEU A 326 -31.60 -17.88 3.84
CA LEU A 326 -31.72 -18.20 2.43
C LEU A 326 -32.71 -19.35 2.28
N ARG A 327 -33.48 -19.29 1.20
CA ARG A 327 -34.30 -20.40 0.75
C ARG A 327 -33.65 -21.00 -0.48
N ILE A 328 -33.50 -22.31 -0.50
CA ILE A 328 -32.82 -23.06 -1.53
C ILE A 328 -33.80 -24.06 -2.14
N ALA A 329 -34.18 -23.80 -3.39
CA ALA A 329 -34.88 -24.78 -4.20
C ALA A 329 -33.86 -25.67 -4.92
N ILE A 330 -34.19 -26.95 -5.06
CA ILE A 330 -33.38 -27.92 -5.80
C ILE A 330 -34.11 -28.26 -7.09
N GLU A 331 -33.46 -28.02 -8.22
CA GLU A 331 -33.92 -28.46 -9.54
C GLU A 331 -33.17 -29.72 -9.96
N GLY A 332 -33.88 -30.71 -10.50
CA GLY A 332 -33.29 -31.98 -10.92
C GLY A 332 -32.84 -32.85 -9.75
N GLN A 333 -31.80 -33.66 -9.96
CA GLN A 333 -31.30 -34.62 -8.98
C GLN A 333 -29.78 -34.44 -8.74
N PRO A 334 -29.37 -33.35 -8.08
CA PRO A 334 -27.97 -33.16 -7.69
C PRO A 334 -27.65 -33.98 -6.43
N GLU A 335 -27.69 -35.32 -6.53
CA GLU A 335 -27.50 -36.25 -5.40
C GLU A 335 -26.26 -35.91 -4.56
N ALA A 336 -25.18 -35.54 -5.25
CA ALA A 336 -23.91 -35.14 -4.64
C ALA A 336 -23.98 -33.95 -3.67
N LEU A 337 -24.96 -33.06 -3.82
CA LEU A 337 -25.13 -31.85 -2.99
C LEU A 337 -26.42 -31.87 -2.16
N ARG A 338 -27.38 -32.75 -2.49
CA ARG A 338 -28.65 -32.87 -1.77
C ARG A 338 -28.42 -33.15 -0.29
N ASP A 339 -27.59 -34.13 0.05
CA ASP A 339 -27.30 -34.49 1.44
C ASP A 339 -26.65 -33.32 2.21
N ALA A 340 -25.74 -32.59 1.55
CA ALA A 340 -25.08 -31.43 2.16
C ALA A 340 -26.06 -30.27 2.38
N VAL A 341 -26.97 -30.03 1.44
CA VAL A 341 -28.05 -29.05 1.59
C VAL A 341 -28.97 -29.46 2.72
N GLU A 342 -29.38 -30.72 2.78
CA GLU A 342 -30.23 -31.28 3.85
C GLU A 342 -29.59 -31.14 5.23
N GLN A 343 -28.31 -31.50 5.36
CA GLN A 343 -27.57 -31.41 6.63
C GLN A 343 -27.33 -29.98 7.11
N LEU A 344 -27.16 -29.04 6.19
CA LEU A 344 -26.88 -27.63 6.51
C LEU A 344 -28.15 -26.77 6.63
N SER A 345 -29.31 -27.34 6.28
CA SER A 345 -30.61 -26.69 6.39
C SER A 345 -31.22 -26.89 7.76
N PHE A 346 -31.93 -25.88 8.25
CA PHE A 346 -32.64 -25.91 9.53
C PHE A 346 -34.14 -26.22 9.36
N GLY A 347 -34.59 -26.44 8.13
CA GLY A 347 -35.96 -26.83 7.81
C GLY A 347 -36.17 -27.00 6.31
N SER A 348 -37.22 -27.72 5.93
CA SER A 348 -37.67 -27.86 4.56
C SER A 348 -39.19 -27.85 4.47
N ASP A 349 -39.71 -27.47 3.31
CA ASP A 349 -41.13 -27.55 2.98
C ASP A 349 -41.31 -27.92 1.49
N ALA A 350 -42.54 -27.84 0.99
CA ALA A 350 -42.88 -28.18 -0.38
C ALA A 350 -42.15 -27.35 -1.46
N VAL A 351 -41.55 -26.21 -1.10
CA VAL A 351 -40.91 -25.27 -2.04
C VAL A 351 -39.38 -25.22 -1.83
N GLY A 352 -38.81 -26.00 -0.91
CA GLY A 352 -37.37 -26.17 -0.76
C GLY A 352 -36.85 -26.14 0.67
N TYR A 353 -35.55 -25.90 0.81
CA TYR A 353 -34.84 -25.92 2.08
C TYR A 353 -34.56 -24.52 2.60
N ALA A 354 -34.56 -24.34 3.92
CA ALA A 354 -34.19 -23.09 4.57
C ALA A 354 -32.83 -23.28 5.26
N MET A 355 -31.85 -22.45 4.89
CA MET A 355 -30.53 -22.44 5.53
C MET A 355 -30.02 -21.01 5.73
N THR A 356 -29.06 -20.83 6.64
CA THR A 356 -28.52 -19.49 6.88
C THR A 356 -27.54 -19.07 5.78
N LYS A 357 -27.31 -17.75 5.60
CA LYS A 357 -26.23 -17.28 4.72
C LYS A 357 -24.85 -17.83 5.10
N SER A 358 -24.60 -18.07 6.39
CA SER A 358 -23.36 -18.68 6.88
C SER A 358 -23.28 -20.18 6.54
N ALA A 359 -24.39 -20.92 6.65
CA ALA A 359 -24.47 -22.31 6.22
C ALA A 359 -24.26 -22.43 4.70
N TRP A 360 -24.81 -21.49 3.93
CA TRP A 360 -24.53 -21.37 2.50
C TRP A 360 -23.07 -21.05 2.22
N ALA A 361 -22.46 -20.07 2.92
CA ALA A 361 -21.04 -19.76 2.77
C ALA A 361 -20.14 -20.96 3.08
N ARG A 362 -20.54 -21.77 4.08
CA ARG A 362 -19.86 -23.02 4.42
C ARG A 362 -20.02 -24.08 3.32
N LEU A 363 -21.23 -24.27 2.79
CA LEU A 363 -21.48 -25.15 1.64
C LEU A 363 -20.61 -24.73 0.44
N MET A 364 -20.52 -23.43 0.16
CA MET A 364 -19.68 -22.89 -0.91
C MET A 364 -18.18 -23.08 -0.64
N SER A 365 -17.74 -22.98 0.61
CA SER A 365 -16.34 -23.24 0.98
C SER A 365 -15.97 -24.72 0.87
N GLU A 366 -16.85 -25.62 1.29
CA GLU A 366 -16.58 -27.06 1.32
C GLU A 366 -16.80 -27.73 -0.04
N GLN A 367 -17.80 -27.27 -0.80
CA GLN A 367 -18.26 -27.90 -2.04
C GLN A 367 -18.18 -26.99 -3.27
N GLY A 368 -17.56 -25.82 -3.16
CA GLY A 368 -17.50 -24.79 -4.21
C GLY A 368 -17.02 -25.27 -5.57
N HIS A 369 -16.13 -26.27 -5.60
CA HIS A 369 -15.61 -26.90 -6.83
C HIS A 369 -16.68 -27.64 -7.66
N ARG A 370 -17.88 -27.87 -7.11
CA ARG A 370 -19.02 -28.54 -7.77
C ARG A 370 -20.03 -27.56 -8.37
N PHE A 371 -19.86 -26.27 -8.13
CA PHE A 371 -20.73 -25.22 -8.65
C PHE A 371 -20.20 -24.71 -9.99
N GLY A 372 -21.07 -24.71 -10.99
CA GLY A 372 -20.80 -24.22 -12.34
C GLY A 372 -21.33 -22.80 -12.55
N THR A 373 -21.95 -22.56 -13.70
CA THR A 373 -22.44 -21.24 -14.11
C THR A 373 -23.45 -20.66 -13.12
N ILE A 374 -23.29 -19.37 -12.82
CA ILE A 374 -24.19 -18.59 -11.96
C ILE A 374 -25.07 -17.73 -12.85
N THR A 375 -26.39 -17.77 -12.63
CA THR A 375 -27.37 -16.92 -13.31
C THR A 375 -28.07 -16.05 -12.26
N ASN A 376 -27.86 -14.74 -12.35
CA ASN A 376 -28.58 -13.77 -11.52
C ASN A 376 -29.97 -13.52 -12.11
N ASP A 377 -30.88 -13.02 -11.28
CA ASP A 377 -32.25 -12.66 -11.64
C ASP A 377 -33.05 -13.80 -12.29
N TYR A 378 -32.87 -15.02 -11.79
CA TYR A 378 -33.54 -16.21 -12.28
C TYR A 378 -35.01 -16.23 -11.86
N GLU A 379 -35.91 -16.34 -12.84
CA GLU A 379 -37.34 -16.60 -12.64
C GLU A 379 -37.65 -18.07 -13.02
N PRO A 380 -38.39 -18.81 -12.17
CA PRO A 380 -38.77 -20.18 -12.49
C PRO A 380 -39.72 -20.19 -13.70
N PRO A 381 -39.62 -21.19 -14.59
CA PRO A 381 -40.54 -21.31 -15.73
C PRO A 381 -41.98 -21.42 -15.22
N SER A 382 -42.88 -20.57 -15.73
CA SER A 382 -44.30 -20.61 -15.40
C SER A 382 -44.87 -21.99 -15.76
N GLU A 383 -45.60 -22.63 -14.83
CA GLU A 383 -46.32 -23.89 -15.10
C GLU A 383 -47.28 -23.69 -16.28
N GLY A 384 -46.84 -24.07 -17.48
CA GLY A 384 -47.63 -23.89 -18.69
C GLY A 384 -46.86 -23.68 -20.00
N THR A 385 -45.76 -24.40 -20.24
CA THR A 385 -45.30 -24.72 -21.60
C THR A 385 -44.49 -26.02 -21.56
N ALA A 386 -45.19 -27.12 -21.81
CA ALA A 386 -44.60 -28.32 -22.40
C ALA A 386 -44.60 -28.18 -23.92
#